data_AF-A0A150FB98-F1
#
_entry.id   AF-A0A150FB98-F1
#
_cell.length_a   1.000
_cell.length_b   1.000
_cell.length_c   1.000
_cell.angle_alpha   90.00
_cell.angle_beta   90.00
_cell.angle_gamma   90.00
#
_symmetry.space_group_name_H-M   'P 1'
#
loop_
_entity.id
_entity.type
_entity.pdbx_description
1 polymer ?
#
loop_
_entity_poly.entity_id
_entity_poly.type
_entity_poly.pdbx_seq_one_letter_code
_entity_poly.pdbx_strand_id
1 'polypeptide(L)' 'MKNEKWVVEVYAGEQYVGKMSLPNTKVEVFDHREQAITEAQKLKAKGSIGIWCKVVPHMEELDATSH' A
#
# COMPACT_ATOMS: atom_id res chain seq x y z
N MET A 1 11.10 -12.34 -15.74
CA MET A 1 10.95 -12.16 -14.29
C MET A 1 9.67 -11.37 -14.09
N LYS A 2 8.72 -11.86 -13.28
CA LYS A 2 7.49 -11.09 -12.99
C LYS A 2 7.92 -9.88 -12.15
N ASN A 3 7.60 -8.68 -12.62
CA ASN A 3 7.84 -7.46 -11.85
C ASN A 3 6.84 -7.47 -10.67
N GLU A 4 7.26 -8.05 -9.54
CA GLU A 4 6.46 -8.09 -8.33
C GLU A 4 6.40 -6.68 -7.73
N LYS A 5 5.28 -6.01 -7.98
CA LYS A 5 4.98 -4.71 -7.40
C LYS A 5 4.34 -4.89 -6.02
N TRP A 6 4.51 -3.92 -5.13
CA TRP A 6 4.05 -3.95 -3.74
C TRP A 6 3.32 -2.65 -3.40
N VAL A 7 2.30 -2.73 -2.56
CA VAL A 7 1.58 -1.57 -2.02
C VAL A 7 1.48 -1.66 -0.51
N VAL A 8 1.28 -0.51 0.12
CA VAL A 8 1.04 -0.43 1.56
C VAL A 8 -0.45 -0.17 1.78
N GLU A 9 -1.14 -1.09 2.44
CA GLU A 9 -2.50 -0.91 2.93
C GLU A 9 -2.45 -0.29 4.33
N VAL A 10 -3.36 0.65 4.59
CA VAL A 10 -3.49 1.41 5.82
C VAL A 10 -4.78 1.02 6.51
N TYR A 11 -4.69 0.72 7.80
CA TYR A 11 -5.80 0.31 8.64
C TYR A 11 -5.87 1.20 9.88
N ALA A 12 -7.09 1.50 10.33
CA ALA A 12 -7.38 2.17 11.59
C ALA A 12 -8.20 1.22 12.47
N GLY A 13 -7.59 0.69 13.53
CA GLY A 13 -8.14 -0.45 14.25
C GLY A 13 -8.28 -1.65 13.32
N GLU A 14 -9.46 -2.24 13.23
CA GLU A 14 -9.73 -3.37 12.32
C GLU A 14 -10.24 -2.93 10.93
N GLN A 15 -10.44 -1.62 10.72
CA GLN A 15 -11.03 -1.10 9.49
C GLN A 15 -9.96 -0.76 8.46
N TYR A 16 -10.17 -1.23 7.23
CA TYR A 16 -9.37 -0.84 6.08
C TYR A 16 -9.69 0.60 5.68
N VAL A 17 -8.66 1.45 5.65
CA VAL A 17 -8.78 2.88 5.33
C VAL A 17 -8.45 3.14 3.87
N GLY A 18 -7.47 2.44 3.32
CA GLY A 18 -7.04 2.63 1.93
C GLY A 18 -5.63 2.15 1.67
N LYS A 19 -5.13 2.42 0.46
CA LYS A 19 -3.72 2.23 0.12
C LYS A 19 -2.97 3.54 0.33
N MET A 20 -1.71 3.45 0.71
CA MET A 20 -0.82 4.61 0.85
C MET A 20 -0.76 5.36 -0.47
N SER A 21 -1.04 6.66 -0.42
CA SER A 21 -0.96 7.56 -1.55
C SER A 21 -0.11 8.78 -1.19
N LEU A 22 0.67 9.27 -2.14
CA LEU A 22 1.31 10.57 -2.01
C LEU A 22 0.24 11.68 -2.02
N PRO A 23 0.54 12.89 -1.49
CA PRO A 23 -0.41 13.99 -1.35
C PRO A 23 -1.15 14.40 -2.66
N ASN A 24 -0.68 13.94 -3.82
CA ASN A 24 -1.22 14.27 -5.14
C ASN A 24 -1.58 13.01 -5.95
N THR A 25 -2.52 12.22 -5.41
CA THR A 25 -3.52 11.41 -6.12
C THR A 25 -3.08 10.13 -6.87
N LYS A 26 -1.95 9.51 -6.53
CA LYS A 26 -1.70 8.10 -6.91
C LYS A 26 -1.38 7.22 -5.70
N VAL A 27 -1.91 5.99 -5.75
CA VAL A 27 -1.47 4.91 -4.87
C VAL A 27 0.01 4.68 -5.14
N GLU A 28 0.80 4.66 -4.07
CA GLU A 28 2.23 4.41 -4.16
C GLU A 28 2.47 2.92 -4.37
N VAL A 29 3.10 2.59 -5.49
CA VAL A 29 3.44 1.23 -5.87
C VAL A 29 4.96 1.10 -5.89
N PHE A 30 5.47 0.12 -5.16
CA PHE A 30 6.90 -0.11 -4.96
C PHE A 30 7.36 -1.32 -5.75
N ASP A 31 8.48 -1.21 -6.44
CA ASP A 31 9.09 -2.34 -7.16
C ASP A 31 9.78 -3.33 -6.21
N HIS A 32 10.07 -2.91 -4.98
CA HIS A 32 10.70 -3.75 -3.97
C HIS A 32 9.90 -3.77 -2.66
N ARG A 33 9.71 -4.97 -2.10
CA ARG A 33 9.01 -5.17 -0.83
C ARG A 33 9.63 -4.39 0.33
N GLU A 34 10.96 -4.31 0.39
CA GLU A 34 11.70 -3.61 1.45
C GLU A 34 11.43 -2.10 1.45
N GLN A 35 11.24 -1.50 0.26
CA GLN A 35 10.84 -0.11 0.12
C GLN A 35 9.43 0.11 0.68
N ALA A 36 8.48 -0.75 0.32
CA ALA A 36 7.11 -0.69 0.87
C ALA A 36 7.09 -0.85 2.40
N ILE A 37 7.92 -1.73 2.98
CA ILE A 37 8.06 -1.88 4.44
C ILE A 37 8.59 -0.60 5.07
N THR A 38 9.61 0.00 4.47
CA THR A 38 10.22 1.24 4.98
C THR A 38 9.21 2.39 5.01
N GLU A 39 8.43 2.54 3.93
CA GLU A 39 7.40 3.58 3.87
C GLU A 39 6.23 3.30 4.82
N ALA A 40 5.80 2.04 4.96
CA ALA A 40 4.81 1.64 5.96
C ALA A 40 5.24 1.98 7.40
N GLN A 41 6.52 1.77 7.72
CA GLN A 41 7.08 2.11 9.03
C GLN A 41 7.12 3.63 9.25
N LYS A 42 7.50 4.41 8.23
CA LYS A 42 7.46 5.88 8.30
C LYS A 42 6.03 6.40 8.51
N LEU A 43 5.05 5.79 7.84
CA LEU A 43 3.65 6.15 8.00
C LEU A 43 3.16 5.84 9.42
N LYS A 44 3.48 4.65 9.94
CA LYS A 44 3.16 4.26 11.32
C LYS A 44 3.81 5.21 12.35
N ALA A 45 5.07 5.61 12.14
CA ALA A 45 5.79 6.51 13.03
C ALA A 45 5.20 7.93 13.07
N LYS A 46 4.56 8.36 11.99
CA LYS A 46 3.84 9.66 11.91
C LYS A 46 2.36 9.55 12.29
N GLY A 47 1.82 8.33 12.36
CA GLY A 47 0.41 8.06 12.56
C GLY A 47 -0.05 8.20 14.01
N SER A 48 -1.35 8.41 14.18
CA SER A 48 -2.02 8.39 15.49
C SER A 48 -2.10 6.97 16.05
N ILE A 49 -2.28 6.86 17.38
CA ILE A 49 -2.53 5.60 18.08
C ILE A 49 -3.70 4.86 17.40
N GLY A 50 -3.48 3.59 17.03
CA GLY A 50 -4.50 2.75 16.38
C GLY A 50 -4.34 2.58 14.86
N ILE A 51 -3.38 3.26 14.23
CA ILE A 51 -3.05 3.03 12.81
C ILE A 51 -2.01 1.91 12.68
N TRP A 52 -2.26 0.95 11.80
CA TRP A 52 -1.27 -0.03 11.37
C TRP A 52 -1.27 -0.19 9.85
N CYS A 53 -0.18 -0.77 9.32
CA CYS A 53 0.06 -0.86 7.89
C CYS A 53 0.41 -2.30 7.51
N LYS A 54 -0.06 -2.72 6.33
CA LYS A 54 0.19 -4.05 5.78
C LYS A 54 0.81 -3.92 4.39
N VAL A 55 1.92 -4.60 4.16
CA VAL A 55 2.57 -4.65 2.84
C VAL A 55 2.01 -5.85 2.09
N VAL A 56 1.39 -5.60 0.94
CA VAL A 56 0.76 -6.63 0.11
C VAL A 56 1.25 -6.52 -1.34
N PRO A 57 1.29 -7.64 -2.09
CA PRO A 57 1.61 -7.58 -3.51
C PRO A 57 0.54 -6.75 -4.24
N HIS A 58 0.99 -5.87 -5.13
CA HIS A 58 0.13 -5.14 -6.04
C HIS A 58 -0.32 -6.10 -7.15
N MET A 59 -1.45 -6.73 -6.93
CA MET A 59 -2.19 -7.34 -8.02
C MET A 59 -2.87 -6.18 -8.76
N GLU A 60 -2.34 -5.79 -9.91
CA GLU A 60 -3.17 -5.09 -10.89
C GLU A 60 -4.37 -6.03 -11.09
N GLU A 61 -5.55 -5.61 -10.63
CA GLU A 61 -6.79 -6.22 -11.04
C GLU A 61 -6.72 -6.20 -12.57
N LEU A 62 -6.52 -7.37 -13.18
CA LEU A 62 -6.78 -7.55 -14.59
C LEU A 62 -8.25 -7.17 -14.73
N ASP A 63 -8.48 -5.93 -15.16
CA ASP A 63 -9.78 -5.40 -15.47
C ASP A 63 -10.44 -6.44 -16.38
N ALA A 64 -11.36 -7.22 -15.79
CA ALA A 64 -12.12 -8.24 -16.49
C ALA A 64 -13.24 -7.57 -17.31
N THR A 65 -12.90 -6.47 -17.98
CA THR A 65 -13.77 -5.72 -18.87
C THR A 65 -12.98 -5.40 -20.13
N SER A 66 -12.95 -6.34 -21.06
CA SER A 66 -12.96 -6.02 -22.47
C SER A 66 -13.73 -7.10 -23.23
N HIS A 67 -14.77 -6.59 -23.89
CA HIS A 67 -15.88 -7.24 -24.58
C HIS A 67 -15.49 -8.23 -25.70
#